data_AF-A0A4Q3XEH3-F1
#
_entry.id   AF-A0A4Q3XEH3-F1
#
_cell.length_a   1.000
_cell.length_b   1.000
_cell.length_c   1.000
_cell.angle_alpha   90.00
_cell.angle_beta   90.00
_cell.angle_gamma   90.00
#
_symmetry.space_group_name_H-M   'P 1'
#
loop_
_entity.id
_entity.type
_entity.pdbx_description
1 polymer ?
#
loop_
_entity_poly.entity_id
_entity_poly.type
_entity_poly.pdbx_seq_one_letter_code
_entity_poly.pdbx_strand_id
1 'polypeptide(L)'
;MLVISGSRLYGSVYIVDIITEPMSIASDPEPLRLLTANRWALPVMALLSERSGARFAVIAARFGLSSHSLTRCLQHLRDAGWVVPNPGHGHPLRPEYV
;
A
#
# COMPACT_ATOMS: atom_id res chain seq x y z
N MET A 1 15.17 -5.53 6.49
CA MET A 1 15.33 -4.07 6.42
C MET A 1 14.64 -3.63 5.14
N LEU A 2 13.51 -2.95 5.22
CA LEU A 2 12.71 -2.55 4.05
C LEU A 2 13.39 -1.32 3.45
N VAL A 3 14.16 -1.52 2.38
CA VAL A 3 14.91 -0.44 1.72
C VAL A 3 14.11 0.01 0.51
N ILE A 4 13.58 1.24 0.55
CA ILE A 4 13.03 1.91 -0.63
C ILE A 4 14.24 2.42 -1.43
N SER A 5 14.72 1.64 -2.40
CA SER A 5 15.87 2.03 -3.23
C SER A 5 15.44 2.27 -4.68
N GLY A 6 15.27 3.53 -5.05
CA GLY A 6 15.26 3.98 -6.44
C GLY A 6 13.95 4.61 -6.89
N SER A 7 13.97 5.93 -7.06
CA SER A 7 12.96 6.69 -7.80
C SER A 7 13.49 6.98 -9.20
N ARG A 8 12.98 6.31 -10.24
CA ARG A 8 13.24 6.70 -11.64
C ARG A 8 12.00 7.39 -12.22
N LEU A 9 12.16 8.67 -12.55
CA LEU A 9 11.13 9.50 -13.15
C LEU A 9 10.91 9.10 -14.62
N TYR A 10 9.79 8.44 -14.91
CA TYR A 10 9.24 8.35 -16.25
C TYR A 10 7.80 8.88 -16.23
N GLY A 11 7.64 10.20 -16.37
CA GLY A 11 6.33 10.85 -16.44
C GLY A 11 5.52 10.80 -15.13
N SER A 12 4.19 10.78 -15.26
CA SER A 12 3.19 10.95 -14.18
C SER A 12 2.95 9.69 -13.31
N VAL A 13 3.86 8.71 -13.37
CA VAL A 13 3.71 7.42 -12.70
C VAL A 13 4.92 7.20 -11.82
N TYR A 14 4.73 7.20 -10.51
CA TYR A 14 5.70 6.62 -9.59
C TYR A 14 5.45 5.11 -9.56
N ILE A 15 6.26 4.37 -10.31
CA ILE A 15 6.39 2.92 -10.10
C ILE A 15 7.22 2.78 -8.83
N VAL A 16 6.58 2.43 -7.71
CA VAL A 16 7.32 1.92 -6.56
C VAL A 16 7.63 0.48 -6.92
N ASP A 17 8.83 0.25 -7.43
CA ASP A 17 9.36 -1.11 -7.48
C ASP A 17 9.36 -1.62 -6.04
N ILE A 18 8.41 -2.49 -5.69
CA ILE A 18 8.52 -3.30 -4.49
C ILE A 18 9.70 -4.24 -4.76
N ILE A 19 10.91 -3.76 -4.47
CA ILE A 19 12.09 -4.62 -4.46
C ILE A 19 11.86 -5.56 -3.28
N THR A 20 11.30 -6.72 -3.60
CA THR A 20 11.35 -7.86 -2.69
C THR A 20 12.81 -8.25 -2.68
N GLU A 21 13.60 -7.66 -1.76
CA GLU A 21 14.86 -8.27 -1.33
C GLU A 21 14.54 -9.74 -1.07
N PRO A 22 15.35 -10.69 -1.59
CA PRO A 22 15.04 -12.10 -1.50
C PRO A 22 14.76 -12.41 -0.05
N MET A 23 13.48 -12.73 0.20
CA MET A 23 12.93 -12.99 1.52
C MET A 23 13.89 -13.94 2.21
N SER A 24 14.61 -13.42 3.21
CA SER A 24 15.43 -14.24 4.07
C SER A 24 14.52 -15.39 4.51
N ILE A 25 14.92 -16.63 4.21
CA ILE A 25 14.18 -17.87 4.52
C ILE A 25 14.12 -18.10 6.05
N ALA A 26 14.45 -17.10 6.86
CA ALA A 26 14.06 -17.06 8.25
C ALA A 26 12.56 -16.75 8.33
N SER A 27 11.78 -17.75 8.75
CA SER A 27 10.33 -17.68 8.91
C SER A 27 9.96 -16.76 10.08
N ASP A 28 10.10 -15.44 9.89
CA ASP A 28 9.56 -14.45 10.82
C ASP A 28 8.04 -14.42 10.64
N PRO A 29 7.23 -14.81 11.64
CA PRO A 29 5.78 -14.81 11.52
C PRO A 29 5.19 -13.40 11.59
N GLU A 30 5.98 -12.38 11.97
CA GLU A 30 5.46 -11.04 12.26
C GLU A 30 4.73 -10.38 11.07
N PRO A 31 5.22 -10.45 9.81
CA PRO A 31 4.47 -9.92 8.67
C PRO A 31 3.10 -10.59 8.49
N LEU A 32 2.99 -11.90 8.70
CA LEU A 32 1.71 -12.62 8.63
C LEU A 32 0.78 -12.22 9.78
N ARG A 33 1.32 -12.01 10.99
CA ARG A 33 0.54 -11.50 12.13
C ARG A 33 -0.01 -10.10 11.84
N LEU A 34 0.80 -9.21 11.28
CA LEU A 34 0.38 -7.85 10.93
C LEU A 34 -0.66 -7.83 9.80
N LEU A 35 -0.53 -8.69 8.77
CA LEU A 35 -1.53 -8.82 7.69
C LEU A 35 -2.86 -9.41 8.17
N THR A 36 -2.83 -10.29 9.16
CA THR A 36 -4.04 -10.96 9.69
C THR A 36 -4.68 -10.19 10.85
N ALA A 37 -3.96 -9.30 11.52
CA ALA A 37 -4.47 -8.44 12.59
C ALA A 37 -5.53 -7.43 12.12
N ASN A 38 -5.57 -7.13 10.82
CA ASN A 38 -6.61 -6.29 10.22
C ASN A 38 -7.26 -7.04 9.07
N ARG A 39 -8.59 -7.26 9.15
CA ARG A 39 -9.39 -7.98 8.15
C ARG A 39 -9.13 -7.54 6.71
N TRP A 40 -8.84 -6.26 6.49
CA TRP A 40 -8.71 -5.68 5.16
C TRP A 40 -7.26 -5.49 4.71
N ALA A 41 -6.26 -5.67 5.59
CA ALA A 41 -4.86 -5.45 5.26
C ALA A 41 -4.40 -6.32 4.09
N LEU A 42 -4.62 -7.63 4.16
CA LEU A 42 -4.25 -8.56 3.10
C LEU A 42 -4.91 -8.27 1.73
N PRO A 43 -6.25 -8.16 1.61
CA PRO A 43 -6.88 -7.89 0.32
C PRO A 43 -6.55 -6.50 -0.24
N VAL A 44 -6.40 -5.48 0.60
CA VAL A 44 -6.00 -4.13 0.16
C VAL A 44 -4.55 -4.15 -0.34
N MET A 45 -3.63 -4.77 0.40
CA MET A 45 -2.22 -4.92 -0.03
C MET A 45 -2.11 -5.70 -1.35
N ALA A 46 -2.88 -6.77 -1.51
CA ALA A 46 -2.90 -7.54 -2.75
C ALA A 46 -3.34 -6.67 -3.95
N LEU A 47 -4.39 -5.86 -3.77
CA LEU A 47 -4.85 -4.93 -4.81
C LEU A 47 -3.80 -3.87 -5.14
N LEU A 48 -3.17 -3.28 -4.11
CA LEU A 48 -2.14 -2.26 -4.30
C LEU A 48 -0.93 -2.84 -5.03
N SER A 49 -0.50 -4.05 -4.68
CA SER A 49 0.57 -4.76 -5.38
C SER A 49 0.19 -5.07 -6.84
N GLU A 50 -1.03 -5.56 -7.10
CA GLU A 50 -1.52 -5.89 -8.45
C GLU A 50 -1.63 -4.64 -9.36
N ARG A 51 -1.88 -3.47 -8.78
CA ARG A 51 -2.13 -2.21 -9.50
C ARG A 51 -1.00 -1.19 -9.42
N SER A 52 0.06 -1.49 -8.68
CA SER A 52 1.12 -0.53 -8.35
C SER A 52 0.58 0.75 -7.70
N GLY A 53 -0.37 0.57 -6.77
CA GLY A 53 -1.10 1.65 -6.10
C GLY A 53 -2.56 1.78 -6.54
N ALA A 54 -3.35 2.53 -5.76
CA ALA A 54 -4.75 2.82 -6.07
C ALA A 54 -5.29 4.05 -5.32
N ARG A 55 -6.29 4.71 -5.92
CA ARG A 55 -7.06 5.79 -5.28
C ARG A 55 -7.94 5.25 -4.15
N PHE A 56 -8.12 6.04 -3.08
CA PHE A 56 -8.98 5.67 -1.94
C PHE A 56 -10.38 5.22 -2.38
N ALA A 57 -11.02 5.99 -3.28
CA ALA A 57 -12.36 5.68 -3.78
C ALA A 57 -12.41 4.37 -4.58
N VAL A 58 -11.33 4.03 -5.30
CA VAL A 58 -11.23 2.78 -6.06
C VAL A 58 -11.14 1.58 -5.11
N ILE A 59 -10.32 1.69 -4.05
CA ILE A 59 -10.19 0.65 -3.03
C ILE A 59 -11.53 0.48 -2.29
N ALA A 60 -12.17 1.58 -1.90
CA ALA A 60 -13.45 1.56 -1.21
C ALA A 60 -14.54 0.89 -2.05
N ALA A 61 -14.66 1.27 -3.33
CA ALA A 61 -15.64 0.68 -4.24
C ALA A 61 -15.35 -0.80 -4.51
N ARG A 62 -14.09 -1.18 -4.70
CA ARG A 62 -13.67 -2.57 -5.02
C ARG A 62 -14.05 -3.58 -3.94
N PHE A 63 -14.07 -3.15 -2.68
CA PHE A 63 -14.33 -4.01 -1.52
C PHE A 63 -15.61 -3.65 -0.75
N GLY A 64 -16.38 -2.65 -1.23
CA GLY A 64 -17.59 -2.18 -0.55
C GLY A 64 -17.32 -1.60 0.85
N LEU A 65 -16.17 -0.96 1.05
CA LEU A 65 -15.74 -0.47 2.35
C LEU A 65 -16.34 0.88 2.67
N SER A 66 -16.72 1.08 3.93
CA SER A 66 -16.96 2.42 4.45
C SER A 66 -15.64 3.21 4.47
N SER A 67 -15.74 4.54 4.32
CA SER A 67 -14.57 5.42 4.41
C SER A 67 -13.82 5.25 5.73
N HIS A 68 -14.53 5.04 6.85
CA HIS A 68 -13.89 4.84 8.14
C HIS A 68 -13.10 3.53 8.20
N SER A 69 -13.68 2.42 7.71
CA SER A 69 -13.02 1.11 7.65
C SER A 69 -11.76 1.15 6.78
N LEU A 70 -11.84 1.78 5.61
CA LEU A 70 -10.68 1.91 4.72
C LEU A 70 -9.60 2.82 5.31
N THR A 71 -9.98 3.93 5.95
CA THR A 71 -9.02 4.81 6.63
C THR A 71 -8.24 4.06 7.72
N ARG A 72 -8.95 3.28 8.55
CA ARG A 72 -8.32 2.45 9.61
C ARG A 72 -7.40 1.37 9.02
N CYS A 73 -7.80 0.76 7.91
CA CYS A 73 -6.95 -0.22 7.21
C CYS A 73 -5.67 0.43 6.66
N LEU A 74 -5.78 1.54 5.93
CA LEU A 74 -4.61 2.22 5.35
C LEU A 74 -3.70 2.80 6.43
N GLN A 75 -4.25 3.26 7.56
CA GLN A 75 -3.45 3.67 8.70
C GLN A 75 -2.69 2.49 9.31
N HIS A 76 -3.33 1.34 9.52
CA HIS A 76 -2.66 0.11 9.98
C HIS A 76 -1.48 -0.29 9.07
N LEU A 77 -1.71 -0.27 7.75
CA LEU A 77 -0.68 -0.60 6.76
C LEU A 77 0.46 0.45 6.72
N ARG A 78 0.13 1.72 6.91
CA ARG A 78 1.12 2.82 6.96
C ARG A 78 1.96 2.75 8.23
N ASP A 79 1.34 2.46 9.37
CA ASP A 79 2.03 2.32 10.65
C ASP A 79 2.98 1.10 10.65
N ALA A 80 2.65 0.07 9.86
CA ALA A 80 3.54 -1.06 9.55
C ALA A 80 4.63 -0.74 8.49
N GLY A 81 4.60 0.44 7.88
CA GLY A 81 5.57 0.89 6.87
C GLY A 81 5.37 0.27 5.48
N TRP A 82 4.18 -0.26 5.18
CA TRP A 82 3.93 -0.99 3.92
C TRP A 82 3.25 -0.16 2.83
N VAL A 83 2.59 0.94 3.19
CA VAL A 83 1.95 1.85 2.23
C VAL A 83 2.24 3.28 2.59
N VAL A 84 2.26 4.16 1.59
CA VAL A 84 2.39 5.61 1.79
C VAL A 84 1.33 6.37 1.00
N PRO A 85 0.83 7.51 1.52
CA PRO A 85 0.01 8.40 0.70
C PRO A 85 0.80 8.87 -0.51
N ASN A 86 0.20 8.82 -1.69
CA ASN A 86 0.78 9.37 -2.91
C ASN A 86 0.80 10.92 -2.79
N PRO A 87 1.97 11.57 -2.82
CA PRO A 87 2.08 13.02 -2.63
C PRO A 87 1.48 13.85 -3.78
N GLY A 88 1.36 13.29 -4.99
CA GLY A 88 0.85 13.99 -6.19
C GLY A 88 1.68 15.21 -6.63
N HIS A 89 1.56 15.62 -7.90
CA HIS A 89 2.02 16.94 -8.37
C HIS A 89 0.92 17.59 -9.23
N GLY A 90 0.52 18.80 -8.86
CA GLY A 90 -0.49 19.61 -9.57
C GLY A 90 -1.94 19.33 -9.14
N HIS A 91 -2.67 20.42 -8.81
CA HIS A 91 -4.09 20.57 -8.43
C HIS A 91 -4.82 19.33 -7.82
N PRO A 92 -5.31 19.43 -6.57
CA PRO A 92 -5.64 18.28 -5.72
C PRO A 92 -6.86 17.50 -6.23
N LEU A 93 -6.62 16.43 -6.98
CA LEU A 93 -7.66 15.48 -7.36
C LEU A 93 -7.48 14.16 -6.60
N ARG A 94 -7.73 14.24 -5.28
CA ARG A 94 -8.05 13.14 -4.32
C ARG A 94 -6.90 12.22 -3.86
N PRO A 95 -6.98 11.70 -2.60
CA PRO A 95 -5.93 10.86 -2.02
C PRO A 95 -5.79 9.52 -2.75
N GLU A 96 -4.56 9.22 -3.12
CA GLU A 96 -4.09 7.95 -3.70
C GLU A 96 -3.04 7.33 -2.77
N TYR A 97 -2.91 6.01 -2.80
CA TYR A 97 -2.00 5.25 -1.96
C TYR A 97 -1.20 4.28 -2.83
N VAL A 98 0.11 4.19 -2.55
CA VAL A 98 1.04 3.27 -3.20
C VAL A 98 1.65 2.33 -2.16
#